data_AF-A0A946XXJ3-F1
#
_entry.id   AF-A0A946XXJ3-F1
#
_cell.length_a   1.000
_cell.length_b   1.000
_cell.length_c   1.000
_cell.angle_alpha   90.00
_cell.angle_beta   90.00
_cell.angle_gamma   90.00
#
_symmetry.space_group_name_H-M   'P 1'
#
loop_
_entity.id
_entity.type
_entity.pdbx_description
1 polymer ?
#
loop_
_entity_poly.entity_id
_entity_poly.type
_entity_poly.pdbx_seq_one_letter_code
_entity_poly.pdbx_strand_id
1 'polypeptide(L)'
;MAVGKRAWQQIRVPIVVLLGIAWAMPAETSPLFESDSVLGVRISGPFQPLVNNRAEGEREYFPFQLQVDGAAVPVRIRVRGHSRVRVCEFPPLRLNFSVSETDATVFSGQDKLKLVTHCR
;
A
#
# COMPACT_ATOMS: atom_id res chain seq x y z
N MET A 1 21.60 -53.50 -54.76
CA MET A 1 21.35 -53.11 -53.37
C MET A 1 20.54 -51.82 -53.34
N ALA A 2 19.26 -51.87 -52.95
CA ALA A 2 18.44 -50.69 -52.69
C ALA A 2 17.98 -50.75 -51.22
N VAL A 3 18.42 -49.78 -50.42
CA VAL A 3 18.11 -49.69 -48.98
C VAL A 3 16.83 -48.87 -48.79
N GLY A 4 15.95 -49.42 -47.95
CA GLY A 4 14.54 -49.08 -47.87
C GLY A 4 14.17 -47.84 -47.05
N LYS A 5 12.97 -47.37 -47.35
CA LYS A 5 12.26 -46.24 -46.72
C LYS A 5 11.78 -46.66 -45.33
N ARG A 6 12.18 -45.94 -44.28
CA ARG A 6 11.62 -46.11 -42.93
C ARG A 6 10.57 -45.04 -42.67
N ALA A 7 9.33 -45.49 -42.56
CA ALA A 7 8.16 -44.73 -42.16
C ALA A 7 8.35 -44.15 -40.75
N TRP A 8 8.20 -42.84 -40.61
CA TRP A 8 8.07 -42.18 -39.31
C TRP A 8 6.61 -42.29 -38.86
N GLN A 9 6.33 -43.22 -37.97
CA GLN A 9 5.04 -43.31 -37.30
C GLN A 9 4.92 -42.18 -36.28
N GLN A 10 3.85 -41.40 -36.43
CA GLN A 10 3.51 -40.26 -35.59
C GLN A 10 2.99 -40.76 -34.23
N ILE A 11 3.72 -40.51 -33.15
CA ILE A 11 3.28 -40.79 -31.79
C ILE A 11 2.31 -39.67 -31.37
N ARG A 12 1.01 -40.00 -31.30
CA ARG A 12 -0.02 -39.10 -30.76
C ARG A 12 -0.04 -39.21 -29.23
N VAL A 13 0.48 -38.21 -28.53
CA VAL A 13 0.34 -38.06 -27.07
C VAL A 13 -1.04 -37.47 -26.76
N PRO A 14 -1.87 -38.07 -25.89
CA PRO A 14 -3.15 -37.49 -25.52
C PRO A 14 -2.93 -36.29 -24.60
N ILE A 15 -3.40 -35.12 -25.03
CA ILE A 15 -3.44 -33.90 -24.23
C ILE A 15 -4.52 -34.12 -23.16
N VAL A 16 -4.10 -34.43 -21.93
CA VAL A 16 -4.96 -34.40 -20.75
C VAL A 16 -5.15 -32.94 -20.34
N VAL A 17 -6.32 -32.37 -20.65
CA VAL A 17 -6.72 -31.04 -20.21
C VAL A 17 -7.09 -31.12 -18.73
N LEU A 18 -6.16 -30.75 -17.85
CA LEU A 18 -6.43 -30.45 -16.44
C LEU A 18 -7.33 -29.20 -16.39
N LEU A 19 -8.62 -29.41 -16.14
CA LEU A 19 -9.57 -28.35 -15.83
C LEU A 19 -9.18 -27.75 -14.47
N GLY A 20 -8.36 -26.70 -14.50
CA GLY A 20 -7.87 -26.03 -13.30
C GLY A 20 -9.01 -25.38 -12.54
N ILE A 21 -9.26 -25.86 -11.32
CA ILE A 21 -10.10 -25.16 -10.34
C ILE A 21 -9.31 -23.90 -9.95
N ALA A 22 -9.75 -22.74 -10.43
CA ALA A 22 -9.26 -21.45 -9.95
C ALA A 22 -9.82 -21.24 -8.54
N TRP A 23 -9.03 -21.60 -7.53
CA TRP A 23 -9.33 -21.22 -6.15
C TRP A 23 -9.15 -19.70 -6.05
N ALA A 24 -10.25 -18.97 -6.01
CA ALA A 24 -10.23 -17.55 -5.66
C ALA A 24 -9.78 -17.46 -4.20
N MET A 25 -8.55 -16.98 -3.96
CA MET A 25 -8.13 -16.68 -2.61
C MET A 25 -8.97 -15.51 -2.09
N PRO A 26 -9.59 -15.63 -0.90
CA PRO A 26 -10.25 -14.50 -0.29
C PRO A 26 -9.22 -13.38 -0.10
N ALA A 27 -9.57 -12.18 -0.56
CA ALA A 27 -8.77 -11.00 -0.25
C ALA A 27 -9.00 -10.68 1.22
N GLU A 28 -7.99 -10.89 2.07
CA GLU A 28 -8.06 -10.44 3.46
C GLU A 28 -8.04 -8.91 3.48
N THR A 29 -9.15 -8.32 3.94
CA THR A 29 -9.24 -6.91 4.27
C THR A 29 -8.42 -6.64 5.53
N SER A 30 -7.53 -5.65 5.47
CA SER A 30 -6.79 -5.23 6.68
C SER A 30 -7.74 -4.63 7.72
N PRO A 31 -7.41 -4.71 9.03
CA PRO A 31 -8.27 -4.22 10.11
C PRO A 31 -8.79 -2.78 9.92
N LEU A 32 -7.98 -1.89 9.35
CA LEU A 32 -8.33 -0.49 9.05
C LEU A 32 -9.57 -0.32 8.14
N PHE A 33 -9.89 -1.31 7.31
CA PHE A 33 -10.94 -1.24 6.30
C PHE A 33 -12.04 -2.30 6.48
N GLU A 34 -12.14 -2.90 7.68
CA GLU A 34 -13.21 -3.86 8.00
C GLU A 34 -14.58 -3.18 8.22
N SER A 35 -14.59 -1.86 8.44
CA SER A 35 -15.79 -1.08 8.70
C SER A 35 -15.81 0.19 7.87
N ASP A 36 -17.01 0.60 7.44
CA ASP A 36 -17.28 1.88 6.79
C ASP A 36 -17.55 3.02 7.78
N SER A 37 -17.54 2.74 9.09
CA SER A 37 -17.71 3.77 10.13
C SER A 37 -16.54 4.76 10.14
N VAL A 38 -16.84 6.03 10.42
CA VAL A 38 -15.81 7.07 10.49
C VAL A 38 -14.83 6.79 11.64
N LEU A 39 -13.55 6.61 11.30
CA LEU A 39 -12.48 6.47 12.28
C LEU A 39 -11.99 7.83 12.77
N GLY A 40 -12.22 8.13 14.04
CA GLY A 40 -11.71 9.34 14.69
C GLY A 40 -10.22 9.21 15.01
N VAL A 41 -9.39 10.07 14.43
CA VAL A 41 -7.94 10.08 14.70
C VAL A 41 -7.43 11.49 15.00
N ARG A 42 -6.41 11.59 15.85
CA ARG A 42 -5.71 12.85 16.12
C ARG A 42 -4.22 12.71 15.82
N ILE A 43 -3.71 13.48 14.87
CA ILE A 43 -2.29 13.54 14.54
C ILE A 43 -1.66 14.75 15.22
N SER A 44 -0.61 14.53 16.01
CA SER A 44 0.12 15.59 16.74
C SER A 44 1.61 15.51 16.43
N GLY A 45 2.22 16.67 16.17
CA GLY A 45 3.65 16.76 15.83
C GLY A 45 3.99 18.09 15.14
N PRO A 46 5.19 18.19 14.54
CA PRO A 46 5.73 19.44 14.02
C PRO A 46 5.16 19.77 12.63
N PHE A 47 3.90 20.23 12.57
CA PHE A 47 3.23 20.55 11.29
C PHE A 47 3.91 21.67 10.50
N GLN A 48 4.44 22.70 11.17
CA GLN A 48 5.05 23.84 10.49
C GLN A 48 6.25 23.43 9.62
N PRO A 49 7.29 22.75 10.15
CA PRO A 49 8.39 22.29 9.30
C PRO A 49 7.95 21.23 8.27
N LEU A 50 6.98 20.36 8.61
CA LEU A 50 6.42 19.40 7.66
C LEU A 50 5.82 20.09 6.42
N VAL A 51 4.88 21.01 6.63
CA VAL A 51 4.14 21.70 5.55
C VAL A 51 5.06 22.62 4.74
N ASN A 52 6.14 23.11 5.33
CA ASN A 52 7.16 23.91 4.65
C ASN A 52 8.18 23.07 3.87
N ASN A 53 8.25 21.76 4.09
CA ASN A 53 9.11 20.84 3.33
C ASN A 53 8.50 20.55 1.93
N ARG A 54 8.62 21.53 1.02
CA ARG A 54 7.96 21.51 -0.31
C ARG A 54 8.89 21.23 -1.48
N ALA A 55 10.20 21.15 -1.22
CA ALA A 55 11.22 20.88 -2.23
C ALA A 55 10.85 19.66 -3.08
N GLU A 56 11.20 19.71 -4.37
CA GLU A 56 10.96 18.59 -5.27
C GLU A 56 11.90 17.42 -4.95
N GLY A 57 11.49 16.21 -5.34
CA GLY A 57 12.25 14.99 -5.07
C GLY A 57 11.89 14.32 -3.74
N GLU A 58 12.88 13.72 -3.10
CA GLU A 58 12.71 13.02 -1.84
C GLU A 58 12.58 14.00 -0.68
N ARG A 59 11.43 13.92 0.01
CA ARG A 59 11.10 14.76 1.16
C ARG A 59 11.32 14.01 2.45
N GLU A 60 11.79 14.75 3.45
CA GLU A 60 12.09 14.24 4.78
C GLU A 60 10.83 13.77 5.51
N TYR A 61 10.99 12.70 6.28
CA TYR A 61 9.98 12.23 7.21
C TYR A 61 10.20 12.86 8.58
N PHE A 62 9.14 13.43 9.12
CA PHE A 62 9.10 14.00 10.46
C PHE A 62 8.39 13.06 11.44
N PRO A 63 8.78 13.02 12.72
CA PRO A 63 8.12 12.21 13.73
C PRO A 63 6.80 12.84 14.18
N PHE A 64 5.75 12.03 14.24
CA PHE A 64 4.41 12.39 14.71
C PHE A 64 3.86 11.28 15.61
N GLN A 65 2.82 11.63 16.36
CA GLN A 65 2.00 10.70 17.12
C GLN A 65 0.58 10.71 16.57
N LEU A 66 0.03 9.54 16.26
CA LEU A 66 -1.36 9.36 15.85
C LEU A 66 -2.12 8.71 17.01
N GLN A 67 -3.11 9.40 17.54
CA GLN A 67 -4.00 8.86 18.57
C GLN A 67 -5.28 8.32 17.92
N VAL A 68 -5.64 7.09 18.26
CA VAL A 68 -6.84 6.38 17.82
C VAL A 68 -7.32 5.48 18.96
N ASP A 69 -8.60 5.50 19.30
CA ASP A 69 -9.21 4.64 20.34
C ASP A 69 -8.44 4.56 21.67
N GLY A 70 -7.81 5.68 22.08
CA GLY A 70 -7.00 5.76 23.30
C GLY A 70 -5.56 5.23 23.18
N ALA A 71 -5.19 4.62 22.05
CA ALA A 71 -3.82 4.21 21.74
C ALA A 71 -3.04 5.32 21.03
N ALA A 72 -1.75 5.45 21.33
CA ALA A 72 -0.83 6.34 20.63
C ALA A 72 0.10 5.52 19.73
N VAL A 73 0.07 5.82 18.44
CA VAL A 73 0.84 5.13 17.40
C VAL A 73 1.91 6.08 16.85
N PRO A 74 3.21 5.76 17.03
CA PRO A 74 4.27 6.48 16.38
C PRO A 74 4.10 6.41 14.85
N VAL A 75 4.18 7.55 14.18
CA VAL A 75 4.06 7.62 12.72
C VAL A 75 5.06 8.62 12.16
N ARG A 76 5.66 8.28 11.04
CA ARG A 76 6.53 9.19 10.30
C ARG A 76 5.75 9.80 9.14
N ILE A 77 5.74 11.13 9.04
CA ILE A 77 4.93 11.83 8.03
C ILE A 77 5.82 12.68 7.14
N ARG A 78 5.55 12.64 5.84
CA ARG A 78 6.13 13.58 4.86
C ARG A 78 5.08 14.15 3.93
N VAL A 79 5.40 15.29 3.33
CA VAL A 79 4.64 15.84 2.21
C VAL A 79 4.79 14.94 0.99
N ARG A 80 3.71 14.76 0.22
CA ARG A 80 3.73 14.01 -1.05
C ARG A 80 3.07 14.78 -2.18
N GLY A 81 3.29 14.29 -3.40
CA GLY A 81 2.68 14.82 -4.60
C GLY A 81 3.60 15.75 -5.38
N HIS A 82 3.06 16.25 -6.49
CA HIS A 82 3.76 17.12 -7.44
C HIS A 82 3.04 18.48 -7.49
N SER A 83 1.95 18.58 -8.27
CA SER A 83 1.23 19.85 -8.46
C SER A 83 0.63 20.38 -7.16
N ARG A 84 -0.04 19.52 -6.38
CA ARG A 84 -0.70 19.89 -5.11
C ARG A 84 0.26 20.36 -4.02
N VAL A 85 1.55 20.06 -4.11
CA VAL A 85 2.56 20.61 -3.18
C VAL A 85 2.83 22.09 -3.47
N ARG A 86 2.72 22.50 -4.74
CA ARG A 86 2.97 23.86 -5.20
C ARG A 86 1.77 24.77 -4.99
N VAL A 87 0.55 24.23 -5.18
CA VAL A 87 -0.68 25.05 -5.19
C VAL A 87 -1.48 25.03 -3.89
N CYS A 88 -1.42 23.95 -3.09
CA CYS A 88 -2.25 23.85 -1.89
C CYS A 88 -1.53 24.45 -0.67
N GLU A 89 -2.25 25.17 0.17
CA GLU A 89 -1.74 25.62 1.48
C GLU A 89 -1.38 24.43 2.38
N PHE A 90 -2.20 23.38 2.38
CA PHE A 90 -1.92 22.15 3.13
C PHE A 90 -1.75 20.97 2.16
N PRO A 91 -0.50 20.58 1.84
CA PRO A 91 -0.24 19.57 0.82
C PRO A 91 -0.66 18.17 1.30
N PRO A 92 -0.93 17.23 0.38
CA PRO A 92 -1.27 15.87 0.76
C PRO A 92 -0.09 15.20 1.46
N LEU A 93 -0.40 14.30 2.39
CA LEU A 93 0.58 13.69 3.28
C LEU A 93 0.74 12.19 3.00
N ARG A 94 1.92 11.67 3.28
CA ARG A 94 2.19 10.22 3.32
C ARG A 94 2.57 9.86 4.74
N LEU A 95 1.78 8.99 5.34
CA LEU A 95 2.00 8.41 6.66
C LEU A 95 2.77 7.12 6.46
N ASN A 96 3.80 6.92 7.27
CA ASN A 96 4.68 5.76 7.24
C ASN A 96 4.70 5.18 8.65
N PHE A 97 4.13 3.99 8.79
CA PHE A 97 4.00 3.26 10.03
C PHE A 97 5.13 2.24 10.14
N SER A 98 5.63 2.03 11.35
CA SER A 98 6.45 0.86 11.61
C SER A 98 5.54 -0.33 11.85
N VAL A 99 5.64 -1.38 11.04
CA VAL A 99 4.77 -2.56 11.14
C VAL A 99 4.76 -3.10 12.58
N SER A 100 5.94 -3.23 13.20
CA SER A 100 6.10 -3.71 14.57
C SER A 100 5.46 -2.82 15.65
N GLU A 101 5.20 -1.55 15.36
CA GLU A 101 4.56 -0.61 16.29
C GLU A 101 3.03 -0.56 16.10
N THR A 102 2.51 -1.23 15.07
CA THR A 102 1.08 -1.20 14.71
C THR A 102 0.32 -2.50 14.99
N ASP A 103 1.00 -3.58 15.37
CA ASP A 103 0.41 -4.93 15.48
C ASP A 103 -0.82 -5.00 16.39
N ALA A 104 -0.84 -4.22 17.48
CA ALA A 104 -1.95 -4.16 18.43
C ALA A 104 -2.96 -3.02 18.14
N THR A 105 -3.00 -2.50 16.92
CA THR A 105 -3.81 -1.35 16.53
C THR A 105 -4.60 -1.64 15.25
N VAL A 106 -5.60 -0.81 14.98
CA VAL A 106 -6.34 -0.79 13.70
C VAL A 106 -5.42 -0.57 12.49
N PHE A 107 -4.21 -0.06 12.67
CA PHE A 107 -3.20 0.10 11.61
C PHE A 107 -2.32 -1.13 11.39
N SER A 108 -2.62 -2.28 12.01
CA SER A 108 -1.87 -3.52 11.80
C SER A 108 -1.77 -3.89 10.31
N GLY A 109 -0.58 -4.31 9.89
CA GLY A 109 -0.25 -4.60 8.49
C GLY A 109 -0.09 -3.39 7.57
N GLN A 110 -0.26 -2.16 8.07
CA GLN A 110 -0.05 -0.95 7.26
C GLN A 110 1.43 -0.55 7.25
N ASP A 111 2.03 -0.42 6.06
CA ASP A 111 3.36 0.20 5.89
C ASP A 111 3.19 1.71 5.61
N LYS A 112 2.51 2.06 4.50
CA LYS A 112 2.38 3.45 4.06
C LYS A 112 0.97 3.80 3.63
N LEU A 113 0.37 4.78 4.30
CA LEU A 113 -0.94 5.33 3.93
C LEU A 113 -0.83 6.70 3.27
N LYS A 114 -1.77 6.94 2.36
CA LYS A 114 -1.94 8.20 1.63
C LYS A 114 -3.04 9.01 2.33
N LEU A 115 -2.69 10.16 2.91
CA LEU A 115 -3.68 11.09 3.45
C LEU A 115 -3.90 12.24 2.47
N VAL A 116 -5.08 12.25 1.85
CA VAL A 116 -5.50 13.38 1.01
C VAL A 116 -6.05 14.46 1.93
N THR A 117 -5.52 15.66 1.78
CA THR A 117 -5.90 16.83 2.58
C THR A 117 -6.79 17.75 1.76
N HIS A 118 -7.42 18.70 2.42
CA HIS A 118 -8.18 19.75 1.76
C HIS A 118 -7.22 20.67 1.01
N CYS A 119 -7.55 21.00 -0.24
CA CYS A 119 -6.86 22.03 -1.02
C CYS A 119 -7.88 23.12 -1.29
N ARG A 120 -7.54 24.35 -0.93
CA ARG A 120 -8.34 25.54 -1.22
C ARG A 120 -7.64 26.33 -2.31
#